data_AF-A0A7V9VDM1-F1
#
_entry.id   AF-A0A7V9VDM1-F1
#
_cell.length_a   1.000
_cell.length_b   1.000
_cell.length_c   1.000
_cell.angle_alpha   90.00
_cell.angle_beta   90.00
_cell.angle_gamma   90.00
#
_symmetry.space_group_name_H-M   'P 1'
#
loop_
_entity.id
_entity.type
_entity.pdbx_description
1 polymer ?
#
loop_
_entity_poly.entity_id
_entity_poly.type
_entity_poly.pdbx_seq_one_letter_code
_entity_poly.pdbx_strand_id
1 'polypeptide(L)'
;MFLLGYGTQTRLGDTRAEEVWRVVGMNRLRYAYLELAPELAPYFVTSRHDDEAGVIATYGPVLPGAARVAPGRILAGTPELVGVINAAVAGVLAALVVEAVAGSVGAGAGAGVVGGLAYLAAYGVNTFRQLEGIRREYRPRFPGPDRAAR
;
A
#
# COMPACT_ATOMS: atom_id res chain seq x y z
N MET A 1 12.13 -19.23 -8.59
CA MET A 1 10.83 -18.84 -8.00
C MET A 1 10.86 -17.44 -7.37
N PHE A 2 11.88 -17.09 -6.59
CA PHE A 2 11.95 -15.76 -5.93
C PHE A 2 11.81 -14.56 -6.89
N LEU A 3 12.49 -14.56 -8.04
CA LEU A 3 12.40 -13.46 -9.02
C LEU A 3 10.97 -13.24 -9.56
N LEU A 4 10.23 -14.32 -9.80
CA LEU A 4 8.83 -14.26 -10.25
C LEU A 4 7.92 -13.72 -9.14
N GLY A 5 8.14 -14.17 -7.91
CA GLY A 5 7.42 -13.68 -6.73
C GLY A 5 7.63 -12.18 -6.53
N TYR A 6 8.87 -11.71 -6.66
CA TYR A 6 9.21 -10.30 -6.56
C TYR A 6 8.52 -9.47 -7.67
N GLY A 7 8.58 -9.92 -8.92
CA GLY A 7 7.94 -9.22 -10.04
C GLY A 7 6.40 -9.13 -9.92
N THR A 8 5.77 -10.18 -9.38
CA THR A 8 4.33 -10.15 -9.08
C THR A 8 4.02 -9.10 -8.01
N GLN A 9 4.84 -9.06 -6.95
CA GLN A 9 4.65 -8.14 -5.85
C GLN A 9 4.82 -6.68 -6.26
N THR A 10 5.81 -6.35 -7.09
CA THR A 10 6.01 -4.98 -7.59
C THR A 10 4.81 -4.52 -8.42
N ARG A 11 4.32 -5.38 -9.33
CA ARG A 11 3.17 -5.06 -10.18
C ARG A 11 1.88 -4.87 -9.38
N LEU A 12 1.68 -5.65 -8.32
CA LEU A 12 0.57 -5.46 -7.39
C LEU A 12 0.68 -4.12 -6.64
N GLY A 13 1.90 -3.70 -6.31
CA GLY A 13 2.17 -2.37 -5.75
C GLY A 13 1.80 -1.24 -6.72
N ASP A 14 2.23 -1.35 -7.98
CA ASP A 14 1.95 -0.33 -9.01
C ASP A 14 0.43 -0.18 -9.26
N THR A 15 -0.28 -1.31 -9.36
CA THR A 15 -1.74 -1.33 -9.56
C THR A 15 -2.47 -0.58 -8.45
N ARG A 16 -2.00 -0.66 -7.20
CA ARG A 16 -2.61 0.08 -6.09
C ARG A 16 -2.44 1.58 -6.20
N ALA A 17 -1.28 2.04 -6.64
CA ALA A 17 -1.06 3.46 -6.86
C ALA A 17 -2.04 3.98 -7.92
N GLU A 18 -2.25 3.22 -9.01
CA GLU A 18 -3.25 3.55 -10.03
C GLU A 18 -4.67 3.59 -9.47
N GLU A 19 -5.05 2.64 -8.61
CA GLU A 19 -6.37 2.61 -7.98
C GLU A 19 -6.64 3.84 -7.12
N VAL A 20 -5.64 4.33 -6.38
CA VAL A 20 -5.74 5.59 -5.63
C VAL A 20 -6.04 6.76 -6.57
N TRP A 21 -5.31 6.87 -7.68
CA TRP A 21 -5.55 7.93 -8.67
C TRP A 21 -6.91 7.81 -9.37
N ARG A 22 -7.40 6.58 -9.60
CA ARG A 22 -8.77 6.35 -10.11
C ARG A 22 -9.80 6.87 -9.11
N VAL A 23 -9.64 6.59 -7.81
CA VAL A 23 -10.55 7.08 -6.78
C VAL A 23 -10.54 8.61 -6.70
N VAL A 24 -9.36 9.24 -6.77
CA VAL A 24 -9.24 10.70 -6.86
C VAL A 24 -10.06 11.24 -8.02
N GLY A 25 -9.89 10.67 -9.22
CA GLY A 25 -10.66 11.06 -10.40
C GLY A 25 -12.17 10.89 -10.22
N MET A 26 -12.60 9.78 -9.62
CA MET A 26 -14.01 9.53 -9.32
C MET A 26 -14.57 10.55 -8.32
N ASN A 27 -13.84 10.87 -7.25
CA ASN A 27 -14.27 11.87 -6.27
C ASN A 27 -14.43 13.25 -6.95
N ARG A 28 -13.49 13.65 -7.82
CA ARG A 28 -13.59 14.89 -8.62
C ARG A 28 -14.80 14.93 -9.53
N LEU A 29 -15.11 13.82 -10.20
CA LEU A 29 -16.32 13.71 -11.03
C LEU A 29 -17.57 13.85 -10.17
N ARG A 30 -17.65 13.18 -9.02
CA ARG A 30 -18.78 13.32 -8.09
C ARG A 30 -18.96 14.76 -7.62
N TYR A 31 -17.87 15.47 -7.35
CA TYR A 31 -17.92 16.89 -7.03
C TYR A 31 -18.59 17.69 -8.15
N ALA A 32 -18.11 17.54 -9.39
CA ALA A 32 -18.66 18.25 -10.55
C ALA A 32 -20.14 17.90 -10.83
N TYR A 33 -20.53 16.63 -10.67
CA TYR A 33 -21.93 16.23 -10.83
C TYR A 33 -22.84 16.87 -9.78
N LEU A 34 -22.39 17.00 -8.53
CA LEU A 34 -23.17 17.63 -7.47
C LEU A 34 -23.23 19.16 -7.61
N GLU A 35 -22.26 19.76 -8.29
CA GLU A 35 -22.32 21.17 -8.66
C GLU A 35 -23.38 21.42 -9.74
N LEU A 36 -23.56 20.48 -10.67
CA LEU A 36 -24.55 20.55 -11.74
C LEU A 36 -25.97 20.15 -11.31
N ALA A 37 -26.10 19.12 -10.46
CA ALA A 37 -27.36 18.53 -10.04
C ALA A 37 -27.31 18.13 -8.54
N PRO A 38 -27.54 19.08 -7.62
CA PRO A 38 -27.45 18.84 -6.18
C PRO A 38 -28.40 17.76 -5.66
N GLU A 39 -29.53 17.55 -6.34
CA GLU A 39 -30.52 16.50 -6.05
C GLU A 39 -29.94 15.08 -6.15
N LEU A 40 -28.77 14.91 -6.78
CA LEU A 40 -28.11 13.62 -6.88
C LEU A 40 -27.36 13.21 -5.59
N ALA A 41 -27.23 14.11 -4.62
CA ALA A 41 -26.50 13.85 -3.37
C ALA A 41 -26.90 12.55 -2.65
N PRO A 42 -28.19 12.18 -2.53
CA PRO A 42 -28.60 10.95 -1.86
C PRO A 42 -28.15 9.66 -2.56
N TYR A 43 -27.77 9.71 -3.84
CA TYR A 43 -27.36 8.53 -4.61
C TYR A 43 -25.87 8.22 -4.50
N PHE A 44 -25.04 9.16 -4.05
CA PHE A 44 -23.61 8.93 -3.87
C PHE A 44 -23.31 8.34 -2.49
N VAL A 45 -22.78 7.13 -2.49
CA VAL A 45 -22.37 6.39 -1.26
C VAL A 45 -20.91 6.60 -0.87
N THR A 46 -20.16 7.38 -1.64
CA THR A 46 -18.70 7.58 -1.51
C THR A 46 -18.38 9.07 -1.52
N SER A 47 -17.17 9.44 -1.09
CA SER A 47 -16.80 10.85 -0.94
C SER A 47 -16.77 11.59 -2.29
N ARG A 48 -17.11 12.88 -2.23
CA ARG A 48 -16.94 13.87 -3.30
C ARG A 48 -15.65 14.68 -3.18
N HIS A 49 -14.97 14.60 -2.04
CA HIS A 49 -13.74 15.35 -1.81
C HIS A 49 -12.54 14.54 -2.29
N ASP A 50 -11.62 15.19 -2.99
CA ASP A 50 -10.43 14.52 -3.52
C ASP A 50 -9.27 14.54 -2.53
N ASP A 51 -9.39 15.20 -1.38
CA ASP A 51 -8.34 15.13 -0.36
C ASP A 51 -8.13 13.71 0.19
N GLU A 52 -7.01 13.51 0.87
CA GLU A 52 -6.64 12.22 1.46
C GLU A 52 -7.77 11.61 2.32
N ALA A 53 -8.48 12.43 3.10
CA ALA A 53 -9.62 11.99 3.89
C ALA A 53 -10.78 11.50 3.01
N GLY A 54 -11.10 12.23 1.93
CA GLY A 54 -12.09 11.82 0.96
C GLY A 54 -11.70 10.57 0.17
N VAL A 55 -10.42 10.41 -0.18
CA VAL A 55 -9.91 9.18 -0.80
C VAL A 55 -10.01 8.00 0.16
N ILE A 56 -9.63 8.16 1.43
CA ILE A 56 -9.78 7.13 2.48
C ILE A 56 -11.26 6.77 2.69
N ALA A 57 -12.17 7.75 2.65
CA ALA A 57 -13.59 7.50 2.79
C ALA A 57 -14.17 6.71 1.60
N THR A 58 -13.65 6.92 0.37
CA THR A 58 -14.10 6.20 -0.83
C THR A 58 -13.44 4.83 -0.99
N TYR A 59 -12.13 4.75 -0.79
CA TYR A 59 -11.31 3.56 -1.04
C TYR A 59 -11.18 2.66 0.19
N GLY A 60 -11.56 3.17 1.37
CA GLY A 60 -11.27 2.53 2.66
C GLY A 60 -9.86 2.87 3.16
N PRO A 61 -9.47 2.35 4.35
CA PRO A 61 -8.24 2.72 5.04
C PRO A 61 -6.96 2.09 4.45
N VAL A 62 -6.86 2.04 3.11
CA VAL A 62 -5.69 1.52 2.38
C VAL A 62 -4.57 2.56 2.29
N LEU A 63 -4.85 3.86 2.45
CA LEU A 63 -3.80 4.86 2.60
C LEU A 63 -3.20 4.76 4.02
N PRO A 64 -1.88 4.52 4.16
CA PRO A 64 -1.22 4.63 5.46
C PRO A 64 -1.26 6.09 5.88
N GLY A 65 -1.89 6.40 7.00
CA GLY A 65 -2.23 7.76 7.43
C GLY A 65 -3.66 7.89 7.99
N ALA A 66 -4.54 6.93 7.70
CA ALA A 66 -5.81 6.80 8.40
C ALA A 66 -5.54 6.42 9.87
N ALA A 67 -5.82 7.33 10.80
CA ALA A 67 -5.42 7.26 12.21
C ALA A 67 -5.93 6.05 13.03
N ARG A 68 -6.59 5.05 12.42
CA ARG A 68 -7.00 3.79 13.05
C ARG A 68 -7.04 2.65 12.04
N VAL A 69 -5.88 2.19 11.58
CA VAL A 69 -5.79 0.92 10.85
C VAL A 69 -5.37 -0.16 11.84
N ALA A 70 -6.26 -1.12 12.09
CA ALA A 70 -5.88 -2.32 12.83
C ALA A 70 -4.77 -3.05 12.05
N PRO A 71 -3.67 -3.49 12.70
CA PRO A 71 -2.55 -4.16 12.02
C PRO A 71 -2.97 -5.32 11.11
N GLY A 72 -4.02 -6.05 11.51
CA GLY A 72 -4.59 -7.15 10.73
C GLY A 72 -5.24 -6.76 9.39
N ARG A 73 -5.68 -5.50 9.21
CA ARG A 73 -6.24 -5.03 7.91
C ARG A 73 -5.16 -4.59 6.92
N ILE A 74 -4.02 -4.11 7.40
CA ILE A 74 -2.87 -3.81 6.54
C ILE A 74 -2.33 -5.12 5.95
N LEU A 75 -2.31 -6.19 6.75
CA LEU A 75 -1.92 -7.54 6.32
C LEU A 75 -2.96 -8.23 5.41
N ALA A 76 -4.17 -7.69 5.28
CA ALA A 76 -5.24 -8.28 4.46
C ALA A 76 -5.15 -7.90 2.97
N GLY A 77 -4.22 -7.02 2.61
CA GLY A 77 -4.01 -6.65 1.22
C GLY A 77 -3.23 -7.73 0.44
N THR A 78 -3.64 -7.97 -0.80
CA THR A 78 -3.07 -9.02 -1.65
C THR A 78 -1.53 -8.95 -1.79
N PRO A 79 -0.90 -7.79 -2.11
CA PRO A 79 0.56 -7.70 -2.14
C PRO A 79 1.27 -7.84 -0.79
N GLU A 80 0.65 -7.53 0.35
CA GLU A 80 1.26 -7.79 1.66
C GLU A 80 1.38 -9.29 1.92
N LEU A 81 0.34 -10.07 1.61
CA LEU A 81 0.40 -11.53 1.72
C LEU A 81 1.48 -12.12 0.80
N VAL A 82 1.57 -11.65 -0.45
CA VAL A 82 2.64 -12.03 -1.37
C VAL A 82 4.02 -11.62 -0.82
N GLY A 83 4.11 -10.45 -0.19
CA GLY A 83 5.31 -9.98 0.49
C GLY A 83 5.77 -10.88 1.63
N VAL A 84 4.84 -11.35 2.46
CA VAL A 84 5.14 -12.30 3.55
C VAL A 84 5.64 -13.64 2.98
N ILE A 85 5.00 -14.15 1.93
CA ILE A 85 5.44 -15.39 1.26
C ILE A 85 6.85 -15.20 0.69
N ASN A 86 7.11 -14.10 -0.01
CA ASN A 86 8.42 -13.80 -0.57
C ASN A 86 9.49 -13.63 0.51
N ALA A 87 9.15 -13.07 1.68
CA ALA A 87 10.04 -12.99 2.82
C ALA A 87 10.43 -14.38 3.36
N ALA A 88 9.45 -15.29 3.48
CA ALA A 88 9.71 -16.66 3.89
C ALA A 88 10.62 -17.37 2.87
N VAL A 89 10.37 -17.20 1.57
CA VAL A 89 11.21 -17.75 0.50
C VAL A 89 12.62 -17.16 0.53
N ALA A 90 12.78 -15.86 0.77
CA ALA A 90 14.08 -15.20 0.92
C ALA A 90 14.86 -15.76 2.12
N GLY A 91 14.18 -15.95 3.26
CA GLY A 91 14.79 -16.52 4.45
C GLY A 91 15.24 -17.97 4.25
N VAL A 92 14.38 -18.83 3.69
CA VAL A 92 14.76 -20.21 3.38
C VAL A 92 15.94 -20.25 2.41
N LEU A 93 15.95 -19.41 1.38
CA LEU A 93 17.07 -19.33 0.43
C LEU A 93 18.37 -18.90 1.13
N ALA A 94 18.33 -17.88 1.98
CA ALA A 94 19.50 -17.42 2.73
C ALA A 94 20.04 -18.50 3.66
N ALA A 95 19.16 -19.24 4.34
CA ALA A 95 19.55 -20.34 5.21
C ALA A 95 20.27 -21.44 4.45
N LEU A 96 19.70 -21.90 3.32
CA LEU A 96 20.28 -22.96 2.50
C LEU A 96 21.65 -22.56 1.91
N VAL A 97 21.79 -21.32 1.46
CA VAL A 97 23.07 -20.82 0.92
C VAL A 97 24.14 -20.80 2.01
N VAL A 98 23.81 -20.28 3.20
CA VAL A 98 24.79 -20.19 4.30
C VAL A 98 25.12 -21.57 4.86
N GLU A 99 24.15 -22.47 4.97
CA GLU A 99 24.40 -23.85 5.38
C GLU A 99 25.31 -24.58 4.38
N ALA A 100 25.09 -24.41 3.08
CA ALA A 100 25.93 -25.03 2.05
C ALA A 100 27.39 -24.53 2.07
N VAL A 101 27.62 -23.28 2.46
CA VAL A 101 28.96 -22.67 2.50
C VAL A 101 29.64 -22.89 3.85
N ALA A 102 28.91 -22.74 4.95
CA ALA A 102 29.46 -22.77 6.31
C ALA A 102 29.38 -24.17 6.96
N GLY A 103 28.62 -25.11 6.39
CA GLY A 103 28.40 -26.45 6.95
C GLY A 103 27.69 -26.45 8.32
N SER A 104 27.07 -25.34 8.70
CA SER A 104 26.48 -25.13 10.02
C SER A 104 25.00 -24.79 9.91
N VAL A 105 24.17 -25.68 10.44
CA VAL A 105 22.72 -25.48 10.56
C VAL A 105 22.41 -24.22 11.38
N GLY A 106 23.20 -23.95 12.43
CA GLY A 106 23.02 -22.76 13.26
C GLY A 106 23.29 -21.46 12.49
N ALA A 107 24.33 -21.44 11.65
CA ALA A 107 24.62 -20.30 10.78
C ALA A 107 23.54 -20.12 9.71
N GLY A 108 23.06 -21.22 9.12
CA GLY A 108 21.94 -21.21 8.17
C GLY A 108 20.66 -20.64 8.79
N ALA A 109 20.25 -21.14 9.96
CA ALA A 109 19.06 -20.65 10.65
C ALA A 109 19.11 -19.14 10.95
N GLY A 110 20.26 -18.65 11.44
CA GLY A 110 20.49 -17.22 11.68
C GLY A 110 20.38 -16.40 10.39
N ALA A 111 21.03 -16.86 9.31
CA ALA A 111 20.97 -16.20 8.01
C ALA A 111 19.55 -16.16 7.44
N GLY A 112 18.74 -17.21 7.65
CA GLY A 112 17.37 -17.25 7.17
C GLY A 112 16.46 -16.24 7.87
N VAL A 113 16.56 -16.11 9.20
CA VAL A 113 15.82 -15.09 9.95
C VAL A 113 16.23 -13.69 9.46
N VAL A 114 17.53 -13.44 9.35
CA VAL A 114 18.05 -12.14 8.88
C VAL A 114 17.59 -11.85 7.45
N GLY A 115 17.65 -12.83 6.54
CA GLY A 115 17.25 -12.68 5.14
C GLY A 115 15.76 -12.36 4.99
N GLY A 116 14.89 -13.07 5.72
CA GLY A 116 13.45 -12.80 5.71
C GLY A 116 13.11 -11.43 6.28
N LEU A 117 13.71 -11.05 7.41
CA LEU A 117 13.51 -9.72 8.02
C LEU A 117 14.05 -8.59 7.14
N ALA A 118 15.22 -8.78 6.52
CA ALA A 118 15.79 -7.81 5.59
C ALA A 118 14.87 -7.60 4.38
N TYR A 119 14.26 -8.67 3.85
CA TYR A 119 13.29 -8.56 2.76
C TYR A 119 12.05 -7.75 3.17
N LEU A 120 11.45 -8.05 4.33
CA LEU A 120 10.29 -7.30 4.83
C LEU A 120 10.62 -5.83 5.08
N ALA A 121 11.79 -5.54 5.65
CA ALA A 121 12.25 -4.18 5.89
C ALA A 121 12.44 -3.43 4.56
N ALA A 122 13.13 -4.05 3.58
CA ALA A 122 13.33 -3.46 2.26
C ALA A 122 11.99 -3.18 1.56
N TYR A 123 11.04 -4.12 1.62
CA TYR A 123 9.70 -3.94 1.06
C TYR A 123 8.94 -2.80 1.75
N GLY A 124 8.93 -2.77 3.09
CA GLY A 124 8.26 -1.72 3.85
C GLY A 124 8.81 -0.33 3.55
N VAL A 125 10.15 -0.20 3.48
CA VAL A 125 10.83 1.06 3.14
C VAL A 125 10.49 1.48 1.70
N ASN A 126 10.50 0.57 0.74
CA ASN A 126 10.15 0.87 -0.64
C ASN A 126 8.71 1.38 -0.77
N THR A 127 7.76 0.67 -0.14
CA THR A 127 6.35 1.06 -0.12
C THR A 127 6.16 2.44 0.52
N PHE A 128 6.81 2.69 1.66
CA PHE A 128 6.74 3.99 2.33
C PHE A 128 7.27 5.13 1.46
N ARG A 129 8.42 4.93 0.81
CA ARG A 129 9.01 5.93 -0.10
C ARG A 129 8.13 6.24 -1.30
N GLN A 130 7.52 5.22 -1.91
CA GLN A 130 6.61 5.42 -3.04
C GLN A 130 5.40 6.25 -2.63
N LEU A 131 4.80 5.92 -1.50
CA LEU A 131 3.64 6.65 -0.96
C LEU A 131 3.98 8.09 -0.59
N GLU A 132 5.16 8.32 -0.02
CA GLU A 132 5.65 9.67 0.28
C GLU A 132 5.83 10.49 -1.00
N GLY A 133 6.36 9.87 -2.07
CA GLY A 133 6.43 10.49 -3.40
C GLY A 133 5.05 10.90 -3.93
N ILE A 134 4.10 9.98 -3.91
CA ILE A 134 2.71 10.24 -4.34
C ILE A 134 2.09 11.37 -3.51
N ARG A 135 2.25 11.34 -2.18
CA ARG A 135 1.73 12.38 -1.27
C ARG A 135 2.30 13.76 -1.53
N ARG A 136 3.60 13.86 -1.86
CA ARG A 136 4.27 15.15 -2.13
C ARG A 136 3.78 15.77 -3.43
N GLU A 137 3.48 14.96 -4.43
CA GLU A 137 2.97 15.42 -5.72
C GLU A 137 1.45 15.67 -5.66
N TYR A 138 0.75 15.02 -4.73
CA TYR A 138 -0.69 15.11 -4.61
C TYR A 138 -1.17 16.48 -4.09
N ARG A 139 -1.81 17.25 -4.97
CA ARG A 139 -2.53 18.49 -4.61
C ARG A 139 -4.04 18.30 -4.78
N PRO A 140 -4.83 18.30 -3.68
CA PRO A 140 -6.28 18.26 -3.75
C PRO A 140 -6.83 19.48 -4.48
N ARG A 141 -7.82 19.29 -5.34
CA ARG A 141 -8.52 20.38 -6.04
C ARG A 141 -9.83 20.75 -5.34
N PHE A 142 -10.47 19.79 -4.69
CA PHE A 142 -11.75 19.94 -3.99
C PHE A 142 -11.63 19.38 -2.56
N PRO A 143 -10.87 20.05 -1.68
CA PRO A 143 -10.65 19.58 -0.31
C PRO A 143 -11.96 19.58 0.51
N GLY A 144 -12.01 18.70 1.51
CA GLY A 144 -13.10 18.68 2.49
C GLY A 144 -13.04 19.86 3.47
N PRO A 145 -14.14 20.13 4.20
CA PRO A 145 -14.23 21.25 5.13
C PRO A 145 -13.17 21.24 6.24
N ASP A 146 -12.69 20.05 6.66
CA ASP A 146 -11.68 19.91 7.73
C ASP A 146 -10.26 20.36 7.35
N ARG A 147 -9.96 20.56 6.05
CA ARG A 147 -8.66 21.06 5.57
C ARG A 147 -8.69 22.47 5.00
N ALA A 148 -9.85 23.02 4.66
CA ALA A 148 -9.95 24.41 4.20
C ALA A 148 -9.72 25.45 5.32
N ALA A 149 -9.74 25.00 6.58
CA ALA A 149 -9.64 25.84 7.78
C ALA A 149 -8.26 25.79 8.49
N ARG A 150 -7.24 25.14 7.90
CA ARG A 150 -5.85 25.11 8.40
C ARG A 150 -4.90 25.60 7.33
#